data_AF-A0A383D6L4-F1
#
_entry.id   AF-A0A383D6L4-F1
#
_cell.length_a   1.000
_cell.length_b   1.000
_cell.length_c   1.000
_cell.angle_alpha   90.00
_cell.angle_beta   90.00
_cell.angle_gamma   90.00
#
_symmetry.space_group_name_H-M   'P 1'
#
loop_
_entity.id
_entity.type
_entity.pdbx_description
1 polymer ?
#
loop_
_entity_poly.entity_id
_entity_poly.type
_entity_poly.pdbx_seq_one_letter_code
_entity_poly.pdbx_strand_id
1 'polypeptide(L)'
;MLDKIGTLLGMLIGASLVIFGIIWPDHLSNYYMYQFREFELGLEALKVSQAPIEDIRAFKASFKIFQESWLGSVSRFADLKSLLIVLGGSYAATLIAFRFGDAMRAIVFIAKAFLKGKADKDFLEVYHTVISLCEKRANKELITDEEISAVKNTDLQNWLQDFIAVDMVTEEMIEEIVRSEIEMYNYRSFEEIDMLEFMG
;
A
#
# COMPACT_ATOMS: atom_id res chain seq x y z
N MET A 1 25.00 -6.39 0.60
CA MET A 1 24.99 -6.35 2.09
C MET A 1 23.78 -5.58 2.63
N LEU A 2 23.39 -4.46 2.01
CA LEU A 2 22.24 -3.65 2.44
C LEU A 2 20.94 -4.46 2.60
N ASP A 3 20.60 -5.30 1.63
CA ASP A 3 19.36 -6.10 1.67
C ASP A 3 19.29 -7.10 2.81
N LYS A 4 20.40 -7.77 3.14
CA LYS A 4 20.44 -8.73 4.25
C LYS A 4 20.25 -8.02 5.59
N ILE A 5 20.86 -6.84 5.73
CA ILE A 5 20.71 -5.99 6.92
C ILE A 5 19.28 -5.45 6.99
N GLY A 6 18.72 -5.00 5.87
CA GLY A 6 17.35 -4.52 5.77
C GLY A 6 16.33 -5.59 6.13
N THR A 7 16.49 -6.82 5.62
CA THR A 7 15.63 -7.95 5.96
C THR A 7 15.72 -8.30 7.44
N LEU A 8 16.94 -8.36 8.01
CA LEU A 8 17.11 -8.62 9.44
C LEU A 8 16.43 -7.54 10.31
N LEU A 9 16.67 -6.26 10.00
CA LEU A 9 16.08 -5.14 10.72
C LEU A 9 14.56 -5.13 10.59
N GLY A 10 14.02 -5.32 9.40
CA GLY A 10 12.58 -5.36 9.18
C GLY A 10 11.91 -6.54 9.90
N MET A 11 12.54 -7.72 9.92
CA MET A 11 12.07 -8.86 10.70
C MET A 11 12.05 -8.53 12.21
N LEU A 12 13.11 -7.89 12.73
CA LEU A 12 13.16 -7.45 14.12
C LEU A 12 12.08 -6.43 14.44
N ILE A 13 11.79 -5.50 13.52
CA ILE A 13 10.68 -4.53 13.65
C ILE A 13 9.34 -5.26 13.72
N GLY A 14 9.07 -6.19 12.80
CA GLY A 14 7.84 -6.97 12.80
C GLY A 14 7.65 -7.77 14.09
N ALA A 15 8.70 -8.48 14.54
CA ALA A 15 8.69 -9.18 15.83
C ALA A 15 8.48 -8.23 17.02
N SER A 16 9.08 -7.05 16.99
CA SER A 16 8.91 -6.03 18.03
C SER A 16 7.48 -5.51 18.08
N LEU A 17 6.83 -5.29 16.93
CA LEU A 17 5.41 -4.89 16.86
C LEU A 17 4.49 -5.96 17.46
N VAL A 18 4.76 -7.24 17.18
CA VAL A 18 4.01 -8.35 17.78
C VAL A 18 4.19 -8.37 19.31
N ILE A 19 5.44 -8.32 19.78
CA ILE A 19 5.74 -8.30 21.23
C ILE A 19 5.08 -7.09 21.89
N PHE A 20 5.17 -5.92 21.27
CA PHE A 20 4.55 -4.71 21.78
C PHE A 20 3.02 -4.82 21.82
N GLY A 21 2.39 -5.38 20.79
CA GLY A 21 0.95 -5.66 20.79
C GLY A 21 0.52 -6.63 21.90
N ILE A 22 1.34 -7.63 22.22
CA ILE A 22 1.08 -8.56 23.33
C ILE A 22 1.17 -7.84 24.69
N ILE A 23 2.18 -6.99 24.88
CA ILE A 23 2.45 -6.32 26.17
C ILE A 23 1.53 -5.11 26.41
N TRP A 24 0.96 -4.52 25.35
CA TRP A 24 0.14 -3.31 25.45
C TRP A 24 -1.00 -3.50 26.47
N PRO A 25 -1.49 -2.45 27.16
CA PRO A 25 -2.59 -2.61 28.12
C PRO A 25 -3.96 -2.77 27.43
N ASP A 26 -4.82 -3.67 27.91
CA ASP A 26 -6.15 -3.95 27.30
C ASP A 26 -7.07 -2.73 27.26
N HIS A 27 -7.11 -1.97 28.36
CA HIS A 27 -7.94 -0.77 28.49
C HIS A 27 -7.49 0.39 27.59
N LEU A 28 -6.26 0.34 27.06
CA LEU A 28 -5.75 1.30 26.07
C LEU A 28 -5.79 0.74 24.65
N SER A 29 -6.24 -0.51 24.47
CA SER A 29 -6.23 -1.16 23.17
C SER A 29 -7.29 -0.58 22.24
N ASN A 30 -8.44 -0.20 22.79
CA ASN A 30 -9.49 0.45 22.02
C ASN A 30 -10.35 1.36 22.90
N TYR A 31 -11.08 2.26 22.24
CA TYR A 31 -11.93 3.24 22.92
C TYR A 31 -13.06 2.59 23.73
N TYR A 32 -13.54 1.42 23.31
CA TYR A 32 -14.57 0.69 24.03
C TYR A 32 -14.07 0.21 25.40
N MET A 33 -12.88 -0.38 25.46
CA MET A 33 -12.27 -0.88 26.69
C MET A 33 -11.87 0.26 27.64
N TYR A 34 -11.48 1.40 27.09
CA TYR A 34 -11.29 2.62 27.88
C TYR A 34 -12.59 3.05 28.57
N GLN A 35 -13.68 3.19 27.80
CA GLN A 35 -14.99 3.58 28.34
C GLN A 35 -15.57 2.55 29.30
N PHE A 36 -15.31 1.26 29.06
CA PHE A 36 -15.69 0.19 29.96
C PHE A 36 -14.96 0.30 31.31
N ARG A 37 -13.66 0.60 31.31
CA ARG A 37 -12.89 0.81 32.54
C ARG A 37 -13.36 2.03 33.33
N GLU A 38 -13.62 3.14 32.65
CA GLU A 38 -14.20 4.35 33.28
C GLU A 38 -15.56 4.05 33.91
N PHE A 39 -16.39 3.25 33.23
CA PHE A 39 -17.67 2.78 33.78
C PHE A 39 -17.48 1.89 35.02
N GLU A 40 -16.54 0.95 35.02
CA GLU A 40 -16.27 0.10 36.19
C GLU A 40 -15.82 0.94 37.40
N LEU A 41 -14.87 1.87 37.20
CA LEU A 41 -14.40 2.77 38.25
C LEU A 41 -15.51 3.67 38.79
N GLY A 42 -16.34 4.23 37.91
CA GLY A 42 -17.49 5.05 38.30
C GLY A 42 -18.53 4.25 39.08
N LEU A 43 -18.78 3.01 38.68
CA LEU A 43 -19.72 2.12 39.37
C LEU A 43 -19.21 1.71 40.76
N GLU A 44 -17.91 1.47 40.90
CA GLU A 44 -17.28 1.21 42.19
C GLU A 44 -17.34 2.43 43.12
N ALA A 45 -17.06 3.63 42.61
CA ALA A 45 -17.17 4.87 43.38
C ALA A 45 -18.59 5.11 43.91
N LEU A 46 -19.63 4.85 43.09
CA LEU A 46 -21.03 4.96 43.50
C LEU A 46 -21.42 3.92 44.56
N LYS A 47 -20.88 2.71 44.49
CA LYS A 47 -21.09 1.68 45.53
C LYS A 47 -20.41 2.05 46.84
N VAL A 48 -19.18 2.55 46.79
CA VAL A 48 -18.40 2.95 47.98
C VAL A 48 -19.04 4.14 48.69
N SER A 49 -19.60 5.09 47.93
CA SER A 49 -20.32 6.26 48.47
C SER A 49 -21.74 5.95 48.97
N GLN A 50 -22.18 4.70 48.92
CA GLN A 50 -23.56 4.28 49.25
C GLN A 50 -24.62 5.12 48.52
N ALA A 51 -24.36 5.44 47.25
CA ALA A 51 -25.27 6.22 46.43
C ALA A 51 -26.66 5.55 46.32
N PRO A 52 -27.72 6.35 46.14
CA PRO A 52 -29.07 5.84 45.86
C PRO A 52 -29.10 4.80 44.73
N ILE A 53 -29.96 3.80 44.87
CA ILE A 53 -30.13 2.74 43.86
C ILE A 53 -30.54 3.31 42.50
N GLU A 54 -31.26 4.43 42.50
CA GLU A 54 -31.68 5.15 41.29
C GLU A 54 -30.48 5.68 40.49
N ASP A 55 -29.49 6.25 41.16
CA ASP A 55 -28.27 6.79 40.52
C ASP A 55 -27.42 5.68 39.91
N ILE A 56 -27.29 4.55 40.62
CA ILE A 56 -26.61 3.34 40.10
C ILE A 56 -27.33 2.81 38.86
N ARG A 57 -28.67 2.85 38.83
CA ARG A 57 -29.47 2.40 37.68
C ARG A 57 -29.33 3.36 36.50
N ALA A 58 -29.36 4.66 36.74
CA ALA A 58 -29.17 5.67 35.72
C ALA A 58 -27.78 5.55 35.06
N PHE A 59 -26.73 5.37 35.87
CA PHE A 59 -25.36 5.19 35.38
C PHE A 59 -25.18 3.90 34.56
N LYS A 60 -25.82 2.79 34.96
CA LYS A 60 -25.86 1.57 34.14
C LYS A 60 -26.60 1.77 32.82
N ALA A 61 -27.69 2.55 32.84
CA ALA A 61 -28.46 2.85 31.64
C ALA A 61 -27.67 3.71 30.65
N SER A 62 -26.91 4.70 31.12
CA SER A 62 -26.06 5.54 30.24
C SER A 62 -24.98 4.72 29.54
N PHE A 63 -24.34 3.77 30.25
CA PHE A 63 -23.37 2.88 29.62
C PHE A 63 -24.03 1.93 28.61
N LYS A 64 -25.23 1.42 28.90
CA LYS A 64 -25.99 0.60 27.96
C LYS A 64 -26.31 1.35 26.67
N ILE A 65 -26.68 2.63 26.76
CA ILE A 65 -26.90 3.50 25.58
C ILE A 65 -25.60 3.63 24.77
N PHE A 66 -24.44 3.79 25.41
CA PHE A 66 -23.17 3.78 24.71
C PHE A 66 -22.91 2.44 24.01
N GLN A 67 -23.15 1.30 24.67
CA GLN A 67 -22.95 -0.02 24.07
C GLN A 67 -23.82 -0.27 22.83
N GLU A 68 -25.05 0.25 22.83
CA GLU A 68 -25.99 0.13 21.70
C GLU A 68 -25.72 1.18 20.60
N SER A 69 -24.95 2.23 20.90
CA SER A 69 -24.61 3.25 19.92
C SER A 69 -23.70 2.71 18.81
N TRP A 70 -23.75 3.37 17.65
CA TRP A 70 -22.84 3.09 16.54
C TRP A 70 -21.37 3.21 16.96
N LEU A 71 -21.03 4.24 17.75
CA LEU A 71 -19.66 4.43 18.26
C LEU A 71 -19.23 3.28 19.17
N GLY A 72 -20.10 2.81 20.07
CA GLY A 72 -19.81 1.66 20.94
C GLY A 72 -19.63 0.36 20.15
N SER A 73 -20.39 0.18 19.06
CA SER A 73 -20.26 -1.00 18.20
C SER A 73 -18.97 -0.97 17.38
N VAL A 74 -18.65 0.13 16.70
CA VAL A 74 -17.44 0.24 15.86
C VAL A 74 -16.16 0.22 16.70
N SER A 75 -16.16 0.88 17.87
CA SER A 75 -14.99 0.94 18.74
C SER A 75 -14.57 -0.42 19.34
N ARG A 76 -15.44 -1.43 19.32
CA ARG A 76 -15.07 -2.82 19.68
C ARG A 76 -14.15 -3.49 18.67
N PHE A 77 -14.24 -3.09 17.39
CA PHE A 77 -13.46 -3.70 16.30
C PHE A 77 -12.12 -2.98 16.08
N ALA A 78 -12.07 -1.68 16.34
CA ALA A 78 -10.86 -0.87 16.17
C ALA A 78 -9.88 -1.09 17.34
N ASP A 79 -9.21 -2.24 17.33
CA ASP A 79 -8.32 -2.70 18.39
C ASP A 79 -6.84 -2.59 18.01
N LEU A 80 -6.11 -1.72 18.72
CA LEU A 80 -4.70 -1.41 18.45
C LEU A 80 -3.80 -2.64 18.66
N LYS A 81 -4.05 -3.45 19.69
CA LYS A 81 -3.28 -4.68 19.93
C LYS A 81 -3.38 -5.63 18.76
N SER A 82 -4.61 -5.95 18.37
CA SER A 82 -4.90 -6.86 17.27
C SER A 82 -4.29 -6.36 15.97
N LEU A 83 -4.37 -5.05 15.71
CA LEU A 83 -3.74 -4.42 14.55
C LEU A 83 -2.22 -4.58 14.56
N LEU A 84 -1.56 -4.32 15.70
CA LEU A 84 -0.10 -4.46 15.82
C LEU A 84 0.37 -5.91 15.63
N ILE A 85 -0.37 -6.88 16.18
CA ILE A 85 -0.03 -8.30 16.07
C ILE A 85 -0.21 -8.78 14.63
N VAL A 86 -1.34 -8.45 13.99
CA VAL A 86 -1.63 -8.88 12.61
C VAL A 86 -0.66 -8.22 11.63
N LEU A 87 -0.51 -6.89 11.69
CA LEU A 87 0.40 -6.17 10.78
C LEU A 87 1.86 -6.52 11.05
N GLY A 88 2.26 -6.60 12.32
CA GLY A 88 3.63 -6.98 12.69
C GLY A 88 3.97 -8.41 12.28
N GLY A 89 3.01 -9.33 12.47
CA GLY A 89 3.14 -10.74 12.12
C GLY A 89 3.19 -10.97 10.61
N SER A 90 2.26 -10.38 9.85
CA SER A 90 2.27 -10.48 8.38
C SER A 90 3.54 -9.85 7.81
N TYR A 91 3.93 -8.66 8.28
CA TYR A 91 5.16 -7.99 7.84
C TYR A 91 6.42 -8.82 8.15
N ALA A 92 6.51 -9.40 9.34
CA ALA A 92 7.64 -10.27 9.70
C ALA A 92 7.68 -11.53 8.81
N ALA A 93 6.53 -12.17 8.57
CA ALA A 93 6.43 -13.34 7.71
C ALA A 93 6.85 -13.02 6.27
N THR A 94 6.42 -11.87 5.72
CA THR A 94 6.84 -11.40 4.39
C THR A 94 8.34 -11.22 4.30
N LEU A 95 8.99 -10.69 5.34
CA LEU A 95 10.44 -10.51 5.33
C LEU A 95 11.24 -11.79 5.59
N ILE A 96 10.59 -12.85 6.09
CA ILE A 96 11.18 -14.19 6.12
C ILE A 96 11.16 -14.80 4.72
N ALA A 97 10.07 -14.60 3.98
CA ALA A 97 9.90 -15.14 2.63
C ALA A 97 10.60 -14.33 1.53
N PHE A 98 10.65 -13.00 1.67
CA PHE A 98 11.11 -12.07 0.64
C PHE A 98 12.18 -11.10 1.16
N ARG A 99 12.99 -10.56 0.24
CA ARG A 99 14.00 -9.55 0.57
C ARG A 99 13.33 -8.21 0.85
N PHE A 100 13.93 -7.42 1.73
CA PHE A 100 13.41 -6.10 2.12
C PHE A 100 13.21 -5.16 0.92
N GLY A 101 14.15 -5.14 -0.03
CA GLY A 101 14.05 -4.28 -1.21
C GLY A 101 12.90 -4.64 -2.16
N ASP A 102 12.44 -5.88 -2.15
CA ASP A 102 11.30 -6.34 -2.94
C ASP A 102 10.00 -6.07 -2.17
N ALA A 103 9.99 -6.33 -0.86
CA ALA A 103 8.88 -6.00 0.05
C ALA A 103 8.47 -4.53 0.02
N MET A 104 9.45 -3.62 0.13
CA MET A 104 9.16 -2.19 0.08
C MET A 104 8.65 -1.74 -1.30
N ARG A 105 9.07 -2.41 -2.37
CA ARG A 105 8.65 -2.08 -3.74
C ARG A 105 7.21 -2.49 -4.00
N ALA A 106 6.80 -3.67 -3.53
CA ALA A 106 5.43 -4.13 -3.62
C ALA A 106 4.45 -3.15 -2.92
N ILE A 107 4.79 -2.66 -1.73
CA ILE A 107 3.98 -1.65 -1.03
C ILE A 107 3.82 -0.36 -1.86
N VAL A 108 4.90 0.11 -2.49
CA VAL A 108 4.86 1.29 -3.37
C VAL A 108 4.03 1.00 -4.62
N PHE A 109 4.10 -0.21 -5.17
CA PHE A 109 3.29 -0.62 -6.33
C PHE A 109 1.80 -0.61 -6.01
N ILE A 110 1.38 -1.15 -4.85
CA ILE A 110 0.00 -1.04 -4.37
C ILE A 110 -0.44 0.42 -4.37
N ALA A 111 0.34 1.31 -3.76
CA ALA A 111 0.02 2.73 -3.70
C ALA A 111 -0.12 3.34 -5.11
N LYS A 112 0.78 3.00 -6.02
CA LYS A 112 0.69 3.41 -7.43
C LYS A 112 -0.56 2.86 -8.11
N ALA A 113 -0.95 1.62 -7.87
CA ALA A 113 -2.14 1.02 -8.47
C ALA A 113 -3.43 1.75 -8.02
N PHE A 114 -3.54 2.10 -6.73
CA PHE A 114 -4.67 2.89 -6.22
C PHE A 114 -4.68 4.34 -6.72
N LEU A 115 -3.51 4.94 -6.95
CA LEU A 115 -3.37 6.28 -7.53
C LEU A 115 -3.52 6.31 -9.07
N LYS A 116 -3.39 5.12 -9.70
CA LYS A 116 -3.44 4.73 -11.12
C LYS A 116 -4.69 5.12 -11.92
N GLY A 117 -5.44 6.17 -11.60
CA GLY A 117 -6.78 6.41 -12.15
C GLY A 117 -6.87 6.92 -13.60
N LYS A 118 -5.87 6.72 -14.47
CA LYS A 118 -5.75 7.40 -15.78
C LYS A 118 -5.31 6.53 -16.98
N ALA A 119 -5.50 5.21 -16.95
CA ALA A 119 -5.04 4.33 -18.04
C ALA A 119 -5.52 4.74 -19.45
N ASP A 120 -6.77 5.19 -19.60
CA ASP A 120 -7.33 5.51 -20.93
C ASP A 120 -6.71 6.75 -21.58
N LYS A 121 -6.29 7.74 -20.78
CA LYS A 121 -5.65 8.96 -21.29
C LYS A 121 -4.23 8.66 -21.78
N ASP A 122 -3.53 7.78 -21.09
CA ASP A 122 -2.16 7.38 -21.44
C ASP A 122 -2.14 6.62 -22.79
N PHE A 123 -3.13 5.76 -23.05
CA PHE A 123 -3.22 5.03 -24.33
C PHE A 123 -3.49 5.94 -25.54
N LEU A 124 -4.50 6.82 -25.46
CA LEU A 124 -4.80 7.75 -26.56
C LEU A 124 -3.60 8.65 -26.88
N GLU A 125 -2.87 9.08 -25.86
CA GLU A 125 -1.71 9.93 -26.02
C GLU A 125 -0.58 9.22 -26.77
N VAL A 126 -0.29 7.96 -26.42
CA VAL A 126 0.67 7.11 -27.15
C VAL A 126 0.22 6.93 -28.60
N TYR A 127 -1.06 6.59 -28.83
CA TYR A 127 -1.61 6.40 -30.17
C TYR A 127 -1.44 7.66 -31.05
N HIS A 128 -1.86 8.83 -30.57
CA HIS A 128 -1.73 10.08 -31.32
C HIS A 128 -0.28 10.44 -31.59
N THR A 129 0.62 10.20 -30.63
CA THR A 129 2.06 10.43 -30.80
C THR A 129 2.60 9.57 -31.95
N VAL A 130 2.33 8.27 -31.94
CA VAL A 130 2.80 7.34 -32.98
C VAL A 130 2.27 7.73 -34.37
N ILE A 131 0.97 8.03 -34.48
CA ILE A 131 0.37 8.45 -35.76
C ILE A 131 1.05 9.73 -36.29
N SER A 132 1.26 10.74 -35.43
CA SER A 132 1.88 12.00 -35.85
C SER A 132 3.30 11.81 -36.39
N LEU A 133 4.09 10.93 -35.78
CA LEU A 133 5.45 10.60 -36.23
C LEU A 133 5.43 9.84 -37.56
N CYS A 134 4.49 8.90 -37.72
CA CYS A 134 4.29 8.17 -38.98
C CYS A 134 3.87 9.10 -40.13
N GLU A 135 2.94 10.03 -39.90
CA GLU A 135 2.50 11.01 -40.90
C GLU A 135 3.66 11.88 -41.38
N LYS A 136 4.48 12.38 -40.45
CA LYS A 136 5.71 13.11 -40.80
C LYS A 136 6.65 12.30 -41.68
N ARG A 137 6.91 11.05 -41.29
CA ARG A 137 7.82 10.19 -42.06
C ARG A 137 7.26 9.87 -43.44
N ALA A 138 5.95 9.64 -43.56
CA ALA A 138 5.27 9.46 -44.84
C ALA A 138 5.39 10.69 -45.75
N ASN A 139 5.35 11.89 -45.15
CA ASN A 139 5.57 13.17 -45.83
C ASN A 139 7.06 13.50 -46.08
N LYS A 140 7.98 12.60 -45.73
CA LYS A 140 9.44 12.78 -45.81
C LYS A 140 9.97 13.94 -44.96
N GLU A 141 9.24 14.31 -43.92
CA GLU A 141 9.69 15.26 -42.91
C GLU A 141 10.64 14.58 -41.92
N LEU A 142 11.61 15.34 -41.42
CA LEU A 142 12.54 14.87 -40.40
C LEU A 142 11.88 14.98 -39.03
N ILE A 143 12.01 13.93 -38.22
CA ILE A 143 11.60 13.95 -36.81
C ILE A 143 12.75 14.59 -36.04
N THR A 144 12.48 15.67 -35.32
CA THR A 144 13.51 16.43 -34.60
C THR A 144 13.69 15.92 -33.17
N ASP A 145 14.89 16.12 -32.60
CA ASP A 145 15.18 15.76 -31.20
C ASP A 145 14.25 16.50 -30.22
N GLU A 146 13.87 17.73 -30.54
CA GLU A 146 12.92 18.53 -29.75
C GLU A 146 11.55 17.83 -29.67
N GLU A 147 11.07 17.28 -30.79
CA GLU A 147 9.79 16.55 -30.83
C GLU A 147 9.84 15.24 -30.07
N ILE A 148 10.96 14.51 -30.16
CA ILE A 148 11.18 13.30 -29.37
C ILE A 148 11.24 13.65 -27.88
N SER A 149 11.92 14.73 -27.50
CA SER A 149 12.00 15.21 -26.12
C SER A 149 10.65 15.70 -25.56
N ALA A 150 9.71 16.06 -26.43
CA ALA A 150 8.35 16.48 -26.06
C ALA A 150 7.38 15.31 -25.87
N VAL A 151 7.77 14.08 -26.23
CA VAL A 151 6.96 12.87 -25.99
C VAL A 151 6.79 12.66 -24.49
N LYS A 152 5.53 12.68 -24.06
CA LYS A 152 5.16 12.61 -22.64
C LYS A 152 5.30 11.22 -22.02
N ASN A 153 5.02 10.17 -22.79
CA ASN A 153 5.24 8.81 -22.34
C ASN A 153 6.74 8.52 -22.33
N THR A 154 7.30 8.31 -21.14
CA THR A 154 8.75 8.14 -20.95
C THR A 154 9.31 6.90 -21.63
N ASP A 155 8.55 5.80 -21.67
CA ASP A 155 9.02 4.55 -22.26
C ASP A 155 9.10 4.70 -23.78
N LEU A 156 8.03 5.24 -24.39
CA LEU A 156 8.01 5.58 -25.81
C LEU A 156 9.09 6.59 -26.18
N GLN A 157 9.29 7.63 -25.36
CA GLN A 157 10.35 8.60 -25.58
C GLN A 157 11.74 7.94 -25.63
N ASN A 158 12.05 7.10 -24.64
CA ASN A 158 13.32 6.40 -24.59
C ASN A 158 13.50 5.50 -25.81
N TRP A 159 12.49 4.72 -26.18
CA TRP A 159 12.54 3.88 -27.38
C TRP A 159 12.77 4.69 -28.67
N LEU A 160 12.14 5.86 -28.81
CA LEU A 160 12.35 6.74 -29.95
C LEU A 160 13.78 7.32 -29.99
N GLN A 161 14.32 7.73 -28.83
CA GLN A 161 15.70 8.23 -28.72
C GLN A 161 16.73 7.15 -29.01
N ASP A 162 16.57 5.98 -28.41
CA ASP A 162 17.57 4.92 -28.41
C ASP A 162 17.56 4.09 -29.70
N PHE A 163 16.38 3.90 -30.32
CA PHE A 163 16.25 2.99 -31.48
C PHE A 163 16.01 3.69 -32.81
N ILE A 164 15.36 4.86 -32.81
CA ILE A 164 14.99 5.55 -34.06
C ILE A 164 15.97 6.66 -34.42
N ALA A 165 16.52 7.39 -33.44
CA ALA A 165 17.50 8.45 -33.71
C ALA A 165 18.91 7.92 -33.97
N VAL A 166 19.23 6.73 -33.47
CA VAL A 166 20.52 6.06 -33.66
C VAL A 166 20.34 4.94 -34.68
N ASP A 167 20.62 5.22 -35.96
CA ASP A 167 20.49 4.36 -37.16
C ASP A 167 21.26 3.00 -37.12
N MET A 168 21.55 2.44 -35.94
CA MET A 168 22.34 1.22 -35.75
C MET A 168 21.52 -0.03 -35.38
N VAL A 169 20.19 0.08 -35.27
CA VAL A 169 19.34 -1.01 -34.77
C VAL A 169 18.37 -1.45 -35.88
N THR A 170 18.38 -2.74 -36.22
CA THR A 170 17.46 -3.30 -37.22
C THR A 170 16.06 -3.46 -36.62
N GLU A 171 15.01 -3.54 -37.46
CA GLU A 171 13.63 -3.78 -37.01
C GLU A 171 13.51 -5.02 -36.10
N GLU A 172 14.19 -6.11 -36.45
CA GLU A 172 14.22 -7.35 -35.67
C GLU A 172 14.83 -7.13 -34.28
N MET A 173 15.91 -6.35 -34.18
CA MET A 173 16.52 -6.00 -32.89
C MET A 173 15.61 -5.11 -32.05
N ILE A 174 14.91 -4.15 -32.66
CA ILE A 174 13.94 -3.29 -31.96
C ILE A 174 12.82 -4.15 -31.37
N GLU A 175 12.27 -5.08 -32.15
CA GLU A 175 11.23 -5.98 -31.69
C GLU A 175 11.72 -6.84 -30.51
N GLU A 176 12.93 -7.41 -30.61
CA GLU A 176 13.50 -8.24 -29.54
C GLU A 176 13.73 -7.44 -28.25
N ILE A 177 14.25 -6.22 -28.34
CA ILE A 177 14.51 -5.38 -27.17
C ILE A 177 13.20 -4.98 -26.49
N VAL A 178 12.24 -4.44 -27.26
CA VAL A 178 10.94 -4.00 -26.71
C VAL A 178 10.17 -5.18 -26.12
N ARG A 179 10.18 -6.34 -26.78
CA ARG A 179 9.57 -7.57 -26.26
C ARG A 179 10.23 -8.01 -24.96
N SER A 180 11.56 -8.02 -24.90
CA SER A 180 12.31 -8.39 -23.70
C SER A 180 12.01 -7.45 -22.53
N GLU A 181 11.85 -6.16 -22.79
CA GLU A 181 11.50 -5.17 -21.76
C GLU A 181 10.08 -5.37 -21.23
N ILE A 182 9.11 -5.63 -22.12
CA ILE A 182 7.73 -5.98 -21.73
C ILE A 182 7.70 -7.28 -20.92
N GLU A 183 8.45 -8.30 -21.33
CA GLU A 183 8.55 -9.57 -20.59
C GLU A 183 9.17 -9.35 -19.20
N MET A 184 10.22 -8.55 -19.09
CA MET A 184 10.84 -8.19 -17.81
C MET A 184 9.88 -7.39 -16.91
N TYR A 185 9.10 -6.47 -17.49
CA TYR A 185 8.08 -5.72 -16.76
C TYR A 185 6.99 -6.65 -16.21
N ASN A 186 6.50 -7.57 -17.04
CA ASN A 186 5.49 -8.56 -16.64
C ASN A 186 6.03 -9.48 -15.55
N TYR A 187 7.24 -10.01 -15.71
CA TYR A 187 7.89 -10.87 -14.72
C TYR A 187 7.97 -10.18 -13.35
N ARG A 188 8.42 -8.91 -13.32
CA ARG A 188 8.49 -8.12 -12.08
C ARG A 188 7.12 -7.85 -11.48
N SER A 189 6.12 -7.57 -12.31
CA SER A 189 4.74 -7.38 -11.85
C SER A 189 4.20 -8.66 -11.21
N PHE A 190 4.52 -9.84 -11.75
CA PHE A 190 4.13 -11.11 -11.14
C PHE A 190 4.82 -11.36 -9.80
N GLU A 191 6.11 -11.04 -9.65
CA GLU A 191 6.78 -11.11 -8.34
C GLU A 191 6.11 -10.20 -7.30
N GLU A 192 5.72 -8.99 -7.72
CA GLU A 192 5.00 -8.05 -6.84
C GLU A 192 3.60 -8.57 -6.47
N ILE A 193 2.88 -9.20 -7.40
CA ILE A 193 1.56 -9.82 -7.16
C ILE A 193 1.67 -11.03 -6.22
N ASP A 194 2.61 -11.94 -6.47
CA ASP A 194 2.85 -13.13 -5.64
C ASP A 194 3.14 -12.74 -4.18
N MET A 195 3.88 -11.65 -3.99
CA MET A 195 4.12 -11.11 -2.65
C MET A 195 2.85 -10.59 -1.97
N LEU A 196 1.93 -9.97 -2.72
CA LEU A 196 0.64 -9.54 -2.18
C LEU A 196 -0.26 -10.71 -1.84
N GLU A 197 -0.26 -11.76 -2.67
CA GLU A 197 -0.96 -13.02 -2.40
C GLU A 197 -0.38 -13.72 -1.16
N PHE A 198 0.92 -13.61 -0.90
CA PHE A 198 1.52 -14.12 0.32
C PHE A 198 1.15 -13.31 1.58
N MET A 199 0.95 -12.00 1.43
CA MET A 199 0.63 -11.09 2.54
C MET A 199 -0.83 -11.15 3.00
N GLY A 200 -1.76 -11.44 2.07
CA GLY A 200 -3.21 -11.42 2.29
C GLY A 200 -3.81 -12.80 2.49
#